data_AF-A0A931Q2A8-F1
#
_entry.id   AF-A0A931Q2A8-F1
#
_cell.length_a   1.000
_cell.length_b   1.000
_cell.length_c   1.000
_cell.angle_alpha   90.00
_cell.angle_beta   90.00
_cell.angle_gamma   90.00
#
_symmetry.space_group_name_H-M   'P 1'
#
loop_
_entity.id
_entity.type
_entity.pdbx_description
1 polymer ?
#
loop_
_entity_poly.entity_id
_entity_poly.type
_entity_poly.pdbx_seq_one_letter_code
_entity_poly.pdbx_strand_id
1 'polypeptide(L)'
;MKRISISEKDLIMSLLRDHLVSYRLIQGLLKAGLDSLNFDLYMGETIFKLMGFGGSEKEEKLFEEFLNWSEKVISIDFLGEDRGEPLNDLRDEIYRKLKREQKLRKLKKK
;
A
#
# COMPACT_ATOMS: atom_id res chain seq x y z
N MET A 1 -8.35 30.15 -9.67
CA MET A 1 -8.37 28.90 -8.87
C MET A 1 -7.02 28.73 -8.19
N LYS A 2 -6.96 28.51 -6.88
CA LYS A 2 -5.69 28.15 -6.19
C LYS A 2 -5.33 26.71 -6.59
N ARG A 3 -4.14 26.51 -7.17
CA ARG A 3 -3.58 25.14 -7.35
C ARG A 3 -3.21 24.61 -5.97
N ILE A 4 -3.82 23.50 -5.57
CA ILE A 4 -3.37 22.72 -4.42
C ILE A 4 -2.19 21.87 -4.92
N SER A 5 -1.02 22.03 -4.31
CA SER A 5 0.14 21.18 -4.56
C SER A 5 0.19 20.07 -3.51
N ILE A 6 0.01 18.82 -3.92
CA ILE A 6 0.20 17.64 -3.06
C ILE A 6 1.64 17.16 -3.26
N SER A 7 2.36 16.88 -2.18
CA SER A 7 3.70 16.31 -2.30
C SER A 7 3.64 14.85 -2.76
N GLU A 8 4.66 14.36 -3.46
CA GLU A 8 4.75 12.94 -3.87
C GLU A 8 4.61 12.00 -2.66
N LYS A 9 5.21 12.38 -1.52
CA LYS A 9 5.07 11.65 -0.26
C LYS A 9 3.62 11.57 0.17
N ASP A 10 2.92 12.70 0.25
CA ASP A 10 1.53 12.73 0.73
C ASP A 10 0.62 11.91 -0.18
N LEU A 11 0.83 11.97 -1.50
CA LEU A 11 0.12 11.14 -2.46
C LEU A 11 0.36 9.64 -2.21
N ILE A 12 1.62 9.21 -2.05
CA ILE A 12 1.95 7.81 -1.75
C ILE A 12 1.33 7.36 -0.42
N MET A 13 1.36 8.21 0.61
CA MET A 13 0.77 7.91 1.91
C MET A 13 -0.74 7.72 1.82
N SER A 14 -1.44 8.60 1.09
CA SER A 14 -2.87 8.47 0.83
C SER A 14 -3.19 7.18 0.08
N LEU A 15 -2.47 6.89 -1.01
CA LEU A 15 -2.66 5.67 -1.79
C LEU A 15 -2.39 4.40 -0.98
N LEU A 16 -1.37 4.41 -0.10
CA LEU A 16 -1.11 3.28 0.78
C LEU A 16 -2.27 3.03 1.74
N ARG A 17 -2.84 4.10 2.31
CA ARG A 17 -4.02 3.97 3.18
C ARG A 17 -5.20 3.39 2.42
N ASP A 18 -5.48 3.92 1.23
CA ASP A 18 -6.60 3.47 0.40
C ASP A 18 -6.41 2.02 -0.07
N HIS A 19 -5.18 1.65 -0.46
CA HIS A 19 -4.77 0.27 -0.76
C HIS A 19 -5.10 -0.68 0.38
N LEU A 20 -4.73 -0.34 1.62
CA LEU A 20 -5.01 -1.20 2.77
C LEU A 20 -6.51 -1.38 3.01
N VAL A 21 -7.31 -0.32 2.86
CA VAL A 21 -8.78 -0.40 2.99
C VAL A 21 -9.39 -1.28 1.89
N SER A 22 -9.01 -1.04 0.63
CA SER A 22 -9.46 -1.83 -0.53
C SER A 22 -9.06 -3.29 -0.39
N TYR A 23 -7.81 -3.56 0.01
CA TYR A 23 -7.31 -4.92 0.23
C TYR A 23 -8.16 -5.65 1.28
N ARG A 24 -8.45 -5.02 2.42
CA ARG A 24 -9.31 -5.61 3.46
C ARG A 24 -10.71 -5.92 2.92
N LEU A 25 -11.30 -4.99 2.15
CA LEU A 25 -12.60 -5.16 1.55
C LEU A 25 -12.62 -6.36 0.59
N ILE A 26 -11.67 -6.43 -0.34
CA ILE A 26 -11.52 -7.53 -1.31
C ILE A 26 -11.43 -8.86 -0.57
N GLN A 27 -10.55 -8.95 0.44
CA GLN A 27 -10.38 -10.18 1.23
C GLN A 27 -11.66 -10.56 2.00
N GLY A 28 -12.39 -9.57 2.52
CA GLY A 28 -13.69 -9.79 3.16
C GLY A 28 -14.75 -10.32 2.20
N LEU A 29 -14.84 -9.75 0.99
CA LEU A 29 -15.76 -10.20 -0.06
C LEU A 29 -15.43 -11.62 -0.51
N LEU A 30 -14.15 -11.91 -0.75
CA LEU A 30 -13.70 -13.27 -1.11
C LEU A 30 -14.06 -14.30 -0.04
N LYS A 31 -13.86 -13.97 1.24
CA LYS A 31 -14.26 -14.85 2.36
C LYS A 31 -15.76 -15.07 2.45
N ALA A 32 -16.55 -14.09 2.01
CA ALA A 32 -18.01 -14.20 1.94
C ALA A 32 -18.51 -14.94 0.68
N GLY A 33 -17.61 -15.37 -0.22
CA GLY A 33 -17.99 -16.00 -1.49
C GLY A 33 -18.54 -15.01 -2.51
N LEU A 34 -18.27 -13.71 -2.35
CA LEU A 34 -18.72 -12.65 -3.24
C LEU A 34 -17.63 -12.29 -4.27
N ASP A 35 -18.08 -11.85 -5.44
CA ASP A 35 -17.18 -11.34 -6.47
C ASP A 35 -16.52 -10.04 -6.02
N SER A 36 -15.19 -10.01 -6.07
CA SER A 36 -14.36 -8.88 -5.64
C SER A 36 -13.65 -8.17 -6.80
N LEU A 37 -13.81 -8.65 -8.03
CA LEU A 37 -13.00 -8.23 -9.19
C LEU A 37 -13.09 -6.72 -9.47
N ASN A 38 -14.26 -6.13 -9.23
CA ASN A 38 -14.51 -4.70 -9.46
C ASN A 38 -13.98 -3.78 -8.33
N PHE A 39 -13.42 -4.35 -7.26
CA PHE A 39 -12.92 -3.59 -6.11
C PHE A 39 -11.39 -3.52 -6.06
N ASP A 40 -10.70 -4.24 -6.95
CA ASP A 40 -9.26 -4.07 -7.14
C ASP A 40 -9.00 -2.81 -7.97
N LEU A 41 -8.45 -1.78 -7.32
CA LEU A 41 -8.17 -0.48 -7.93
C LEU A 41 -6.71 -0.35 -8.40
N TYR A 42 -5.94 -1.44 -8.45
CA TYR A 42 -4.53 -1.45 -8.89
C TYR A 42 -3.64 -0.42 -8.13
N MET A 43 -4.01 -0.09 -6.89
CA MET A 43 -3.33 0.93 -6.11
C MET A 43 -1.90 0.52 -5.74
N GLY A 44 -1.68 -0.77 -5.44
CA GLY A 44 -0.34 -1.32 -5.20
C GLY A 44 0.62 -1.05 -6.35
N GLU A 45 0.20 -1.32 -7.59
CA GLU A 45 1.04 -1.04 -8.76
C GLU A 45 1.33 0.46 -8.93
N THR A 46 0.31 1.29 -8.70
CA THR A 46 0.44 2.75 -8.80
C THR A 46 1.45 3.26 -7.78
N ILE A 47 1.42 2.77 -6.55
CA ILE A 47 2.41 3.07 -5.50
C ILE A 47 3.81 2.66 -5.96
N PHE A 48 3.97 1.47 -6.54
CA PHE A 48 5.27 0.99 -6.99
C PHE A 48 5.85 1.85 -8.12
N LYS A 49 5.02 2.20 -9.11
CA LYS A 49 5.37 3.11 -10.21
C LYS A 49 5.80 4.48 -9.67
N LEU A 50 5.03 5.06 -8.74
CA LEU A 50 5.36 6.35 -8.10
C LEU A 50 6.67 6.28 -7.31
N MET A 51 6.94 5.15 -6.64
CA MET A 51 8.19 4.93 -5.91
C MET A 51 9.37 4.56 -6.82
N GLY A 52 9.17 4.48 -8.14
CA GLY A 52 10.23 4.17 -9.10
C GLY A 52 10.76 2.74 -8.98
N PHE A 53 9.94 1.80 -8.49
CA PHE A 53 10.19 0.38 -8.66
C PHE A 53 9.78 0.00 -10.10
N GLY A 54 10.69 -0.65 -10.82
CA GLY A 54 10.45 -1.21 -12.15
C GLY A 54 9.78 -2.60 -12.11
N GLY A 55 9.74 -3.27 -13.27
CA GLY A 55 9.22 -4.62 -13.44
C GLY A 55 10.30 -5.70 -13.53
N SER A 56 11.41 -5.58 -12.79
CA SER A 56 12.39 -6.68 -12.70
C SER A 56 11.91 -7.78 -11.76
N GLU A 57 12.46 -8.99 -11.86
CA GLU A 57 12.15 -10.12 -10.96
C GLU A 57 12.33 -9.77 -9.46
N LYS A 58 13.33 -8.93 -9.12
CA LYS A 58 13.54 -8.44 -7.75
C LYS A 58 12.47 -7.45 -7.29
N GLU A 59 11.74 -6.85 -8.21
CA GLU A 59 10.65 -5.91 -7.94
C GLU A 59 9.32 -6.65 -7.85
N GLU A 60 9.12 -7.69 -8.65
CA GLU A 60 8.02 -8.65 -8.49
C GLU A 60 8.06 -9.29 -7.10
N LYS A 61 9.23 -9.79 -6.66
CA LYS A 61 9.37 -10.33 -5.30
C LYS A 61 9.08 -9.28 -4.21
N LEU A 62 9.52 -8.03 -4.40
CA LEU A 62 9.20 -6.95 -3.46
C LEU A 62 7.70 -6.64 -3.46
N PHE A 63 7.04 -6.77 -4.61
CA PHE A 63 5.60 -6.60 -4.72
C PHE A 63 4.84 -7.68 -3.94
N GLU A 64 5.26 -8.94 -4.04
CA GLU A 64 4.73 -10.03 -3.22
C GLU A 64 4.93 -9.77 -1.72
N GLU A 65 6.13 -9.34 -1.30
CA GLU A 65 6.39 -8.95 0.09
C GLU A 65 5.50 -7.80 0.56
N PHE A 66 5.25 -6.82 -0.32
CA PHE A 66 4.34 -5.72 -0.06
C PHE A 66 2.88 -6.20 0.15
N LEU A 67 2.41 -7.16 -0.65
CA LEU A 67 1.10 -7.77 -0.45
C LEU A 67 1.03 -8.52 0.89
N ASN A 68 2.08 -9.27 1.24
CA ASN A 68 2.17 -9.96 2.54
C ASN A 68 2.16 -8.99 3.72
N TRP A 69 2.82 -7.82 3.60
CA TRP A 69 2.74 -6.79 4.64
C TRP A 69 1.33 -6.19 4.72
N SER A 70 0.66 -6.04 3.57
CA SER A 70 -0.70 -5.51 3.49
C SER A 70 -1.72 -6.43 4.15
N GLU A 71 -1.49 -7.74 4.16
CA GLU A 71 -2.36 -8.74 4.78
C GLU A 71 -2.64 -8.47 6.28
N LYS A 72 -1.69 -7.83 6.97
CA LYS A 72 -1.86 -7.40 8.37
C LYS A 72 -3.09 -6.50 8.60
N VAL A 73 -3.60 -5.84 7.56
CA VAL A 73 -4.81 -5.02 7.66
C VAL A 73 -6.04 -5.84 8.04
N ILE A 74 -6.04 -7.14 7.74
CA ILE A 74 -7.19 -8.02 8.01
C ILE A 74 -7.46 -8.13 9.52
N SER A 75 -6.40 -8.08 10.35
CA SER A 75 -6.54 -8.15 11.81
C SER A 75 -6.84 -6.80 12.47
N ILE A 76 -6.89 -5.71 11.70
CA ILE A 76 -7.24 -4.39 12.25
C ILE A 76 -8.76 -4.32 12.42
N ASP A 77 -9.18 -3.94 13.62
CA ASP A 77 -10.57 -3.58 13.88
C ASP A 77 -10.84 -2.15 13.38
N PHE A 78 -11.88 -2.00 12.54
CA PHE A 78 -12.30 -0.72 11.99
C PHE A 78 -13.52 -0.15 12.73
N LEU A 79 -14.12 -0.92 13.66
CA LEU A 79 -15.33 -0.56 14.38
C LEU A 79 -15.04 -0.05 15.81
N GLY A 80 -13.82 -0.25 16.32
CA GLY A 80 -13.37 0.23 17.62
C GLY A 80 -13.29 1.75 17.78
N GLU A 81 -12.95 2.22 18.98
CA GLU A 81 -12.91 3.64 19.34
C GLU A 81 -11.76 4.39 18.63
N ASP A 82 -10.59 3.76 18.43
CA ASP A 82 -9.40 4.34 17.78
C ASP A 82 -9.42 4.22 16.26
N ARG A 83 -10.52 4.68 15.64
CA ARG A 83 -10.77 4.53 14.19
C ARG A 83 -9.67 5.15 13.34
N GLY A 84 -8.70 4.34 12.97
CA GLY A 84 -7.68 4.67 11.99
C GLY A 84 -6.25 4.78 12.52
N GLU A 85 -6.00 4.76 13.83
CA GLU A 85 -4.62 4.75 14.34
C GLU A 85 -3.88 3.47 13.92
N PRO A 86 -4.39 2.25 14.15
CA PRO A 86 -3.69 1.04 13.71
C PRO A 86 -3.50 0.96 12.20
N LEU A 87 -4.45 1.50 11.42
CA LEU A 87 -4.35 1.58 9.97
C LEU A 87 -3.24 2.54 9.52
N ASN A 88 -3.16 3.70 10.17
CA ASN A 88 -2.12 4.69 9.92
C ASN A 88 -0.75 4.17 10.33
N ASP A 89 -0.65 3.43 11.44
CA ASP A 89 0.58 2.79 11.88
C ASP A 89 1.07 1.73 10.89
N LEU A 90 0.16 0.88 10.38
CA LEU A 90 0.49 -0.09 9.35
C LEU A 90 0.94 0.59 8.04
N ARG A 91 0.23 1.64 7.62
CA ARG A 91 0.62 2.49 6.47
C ARG A 91 2.03 3.04 6.66
N ASP A 92 2.33 3.59 7.84
CA ASP A 92 3.63 4.18 8.16
C ASP A 92 4.74 3.12 8.26
N GLU A 93 4.44 1.92 8.77
CA GLU A 93 5.33 0.76 8.73
C GLU A 93 5.68 0.39 7.28
N ILE A 94 4.67 0.18 6.44
CA ILE A 94 4.86 -0.24 5.03
C ILE A 94 5.64 0.83 4.26
N TYR A 95 5.27 2.11 4.40
CA TYR A 95 5.99 3.20 3.74
C TYR A 95 7.48 3.23 4.14
N ARG A 96 7.79 3.05 5.43
CA ARG A 96 9.18 2.97 5.90
C ARG A 96 9.93 1.79 5.30
N LYS A 97 9.30 0.62 5.16
CA LYS A 97 9.90 -0.55 4.51
C LYS A 97 10.20 -0.28 3.04
N LEU A 98 9.21 0.19 2.27
CA LEU A 98 9.40 0.53 0.85
C LEU A 98 10.47 1.61 0.67
N LYS A 99 10.53 2.63 1.54
CA LYS A 99 11.60 3.64 1.49
C LYS A 99 12.99 3.06 1.78
N ARG A 100 13.13 2.08 2.68
CA ARG A 100 14.41 1.40 2.91
C ARG A 100 14.86 0.65 1.66
N GLU A 101 13.96 -0.11 1.03
CA GLU A 101 14.21 -0.81 -0.23
C GLU A 101 14.61 0.16 -1.35
N GLN A 102 13.90 1.27 -1.50
CA GLN A 102 14.22 2.32 -2.46
C GLN A 102 15.64 2.88 -2.25
N LYS A 103 16.05 3.12 -0.98
CA LYS A 103 17.39 3.62 -0.64
C LYS A 103 18.48 2.59 -0.94
N LEU A 104 18.30 1.34 -0.53
CA LEU A 104 19.27 0.26 -0.77
C LEU A 104 19.54 0.07 -2.27
N ARG A 105 18.52 0.22 -3.10
CA ARG A 105 18.64 0.11 -4.56
C ARG A 105 19.36 1.30 -5.20
N LYS A 106 19.14 2.52 -4.70
CA LYS A 106 19.89 3.71 -5.14
C LYS A 106 21.38 3.60 -4.82
N LEU A 107 21.74 2.96 -3.70
CA LEU A 107 23.13 2.74 -3.32
C LEU A 107 23.82 1.69 -4.20
N LYS A 108 23.12 0.65 -4.64
CA LYS A 108 23.67 -0.41 -5.52
C LYS A 108 23.84 0.00 -6.99
N LYS A 109 23.27 1.13 -7.40
CA LYS A 109 23.39 1.70 -8.77
C LYS A 109 24.51 2.77 -8.88
N LYS A 110 25.17 3.12 -7.78
CA LYS A 110 26.37 3.96 -7.74
C LYS A 110 27.61 3.08 -7.64
#